data_AF-A0AAW9ZR49-F1
#
_entry.id   AF-A0AAW9ZR49-F1
#
_cell.length_a   1.000
_cell.length_b   1.000
_cell.length_c   1.000
_cell.angle_alpha   90.00
_cell.angle_beta   90.00
_cell.angle_gamma   90.00
#
_symmetry.space_group_name_H-M   'P 1'
#
loop_
_entity.id
_entity.type
_entity.pdbx_description
1 polymer ?
#
loop_
_entity_poly.entity_id
_entity_poly.type
_entity_poly.pdbx_seq_one_letter_code
_entity_poly.pdbx_strand_id
1 'polypeptide(L)'
;MGPPTALFLEGEEVARLVQRLTGEWYVLLERQRPAPPGKPFAPFVQRECSSLDQGRRGTVMWAVRHEARIRAEVTAQRVRS
;
A
#
# COMPACT_ATOMS: atom_id res chain seq x y z
N MET A 1 13.55 5.77 -16.08
CA MET A 1 12.37 5.51 -15.23
C MET A 1 12.60 4.18 -14.54
N GLY A 2 12.66 4.15 -13.20
CA GLY A 2 12.73 2.90 -12.45
C GLY A 2 11.42 2.11 -12.56
N PRO A 3 11.41 0.84 -12.15
CA PRO A 3 10.21 0.02 -12.28
C PRO A 3 9.18 0.45 -11.21
N PRO A 4 7.86 0.30 -11.47
CA PRO A 4 6.83 0.89 -10.61
C PRO A 4 6.86 0.33 -9.19
N THR A 5 6.72 1.19 -8.18
CA THR A 5 6.76 0.80 -6.76
C THR A 5 5.39 0.87 -6.08
N ALA A 6 4.40 1.51 -6.69
CA ALA A 6 3.03 1.57 -6.19
C ALA A 6 2.16 0.49 -6.83
N LEU A 7 1.29 -0.10 -6.01
CA LEU A 7 0.24 -1.02 -6.43
C LEU A 7 -1.11 -0.30 -6.34
N PHE A 8 -1.88 -0.37 -7.41
CA PHE A 8 -3.17 0.32 -7.53
C PHE A 8 -4.32 -0.67 -7.71
N LEU A 9 -5.49 -0.30 -7.17
CA LEU A 9 -6.76 -0.94 -7.44
C LEU A 9 -7.77 0.13 -7.86
N GLU A 10 -8.27 0.07 -9.09
CA GLU A 10 -9.25 1.03 -9.62
C GLU A 10 -8.82 2.51 -9.49
N GLY A 11 -7.53 2.77 -9.64
CA GLY A 11 -6.94 4.11 -9.52
C GLY A 11 -6.54 4.51 -8.09
N GLU A 12 -6.93 3.75 -7.07
CA GLU A 12 -6.55 3.99 -5.68
C GLU A 12 -5.24 3.28 -5.34
N GLU A 13 -4.31 3.99 -4.70
CA GLU A 13 -3.06 3.38 -4.22
C GLU A 13 -3.35 2.51 -2.99
N VAL A 14 -3.04 1.21 -3.06
CA VAL A 14 -3.28 0.26 -1.96
C VAL A 14 -2.00 -0.11 -1.21
N ALA A 15 -0.85 -0.04 -1.91
CA ALA A 15 0.46 -0.26 -1.31
C ALA A 15 1.56 0.45 -2.10
N ARG A 16 2.69 0.73 -1.44
CA ARG A 16 3.87 1.34 -2.07
C ARG A 16 5.17 0.85 -1.46
N LEU A 17 6.09 0.41 -2.31
CA LEU A 17 7.48 0.14 -1.95
C LEU A 17 8.27 1.44 -1.89
N VAL A 18 9.08 1.56 -0.85
CA VAL A 18 9.92 2.72 -0.59
C VAL A 18 11.33 2.23 -0.26
N GLN A 19 12.32 2.86 -0.89
CA GLN A 19 13.72 2.63 -0.56
C GLN A 19 14.20 3.69 0.44
N ARG A 20 14.89 3.27 1.48
CA ARG A 20 15.63 4.15 2.38
C ARG A 20 16.90 4.64 1.69
N LEU A 21 17.45 5.77 2.11
CA LEU A 21 18.74 6.26 1.61
C LEU A 21 19.89 5.27 1.87
N THR A 22 19.75 4.47 2.92
CA THR A 22 20.67 3.39 3.31
C THR A 22 20.54 2.14 2.43
N GLY A 23 19.57 2.10 1.52
CA GLY A 23 19.42 1.07 0.49
C GLY A 23 18.40 -0.03 0.82
N GLU A 24 17.99 -0.16 2.08
CA GLU A 24 16.96 -1.10 2.52
C GLU A 24 15.58 -0.66 2.02
N TRP A 25 14.66 -1.62 1.98
CA TRP A 25 13.33 -1.42 1.45
C TRP A 25 12.28 -1.65 2.52
N TYR A 26 11.17 -0.92 2.41
CA TYR A 26 9.96 -1.24 3.14
C TYR A 26 8.75 -1.04 2.23
N VAL A 27 7.64 -1.66 2.60
CA VAL A 27 6.33 -1.42 1.98
C VAL A 27 5.43 -0.70 2.97
N LEU A 28 4.74 0.32 2.47
CA LEU A 28 3.56 0.89 3.11
C LEU A 28 2.33 0.19 2.56
N LEU A 29 1.59 -0.49 3.43
CA LEU A 29 0.33 -1.17 3.12
C LEU A 29 -0.86 -0.30 3.56
N GLU A 30 -2.06 -0.70 3.15
CA GLU A 30 -3.33 -0.07 3.55
C GLU A 30 -3.41 1.42 3.16
N ARG A 31 -2.79 1.79 2.04
CA ARG A 31 -2.70 3.18 1.58
C ARG A 31 -4.06 3.79 1.24
N GLN A 32 -5.05 2.95 0.93
CA GLN A 32 -6.43 3.33 0.66
C GLN A 32 -7.24 3.71 1.91
N ARG A 33 -6.71 3.48 3.12
CA ARG A 33 -7.47 3.74 4.34
C ARG A 33 -7.46 5.25 4.67
N PRO A 34 -8.61 5.85 4.98
CA PRO A 34 -8.68 7.24 5.36
C PRO A 34 -8.04 7.49 6.74
N ALA A 35 -7.70 8.75 7.01
CA ALA A 35 -7.32 9.16 8.34
C ALA A 35 -8.50 8.95 9.32
N PRO A 36 -8.27 8.38 10.51
CA PRO A 36 -9.29 8.31 11.55
C PRO A 36 -9.80 9.71 11.94
N PRO A 37 -11.04 9.85 12.44
CA PRO A 37 -11.55 11.12 12.94
C PRO A 37 -10.60 11.78 13.96
N GLY A 38 -10.34 13.08 13.78
CA GLY A 38 -9.44 13.84 14.65
C GLY A 38 -7.96 13.51 14.47
N LYS A 39 -7.58 12.70 13.47
CA LYS A 39 -6.18 12.46 13.10
C LYS A 39 -5.88 13.10 11.75
N PRO A 40 -4.72 13.76 11.59
CA PRO A 40 -4.35 14.37 10.31
C PRO A 40 -3.96 13.33 9.25
N PHE A 41 -3.57 12.12 9.65
CA PHE A 41 -3.07 11.08 8.74
C PHE A 41 -3.58 9.69 9.14
N ALA A 42 -3.69 8.81 8.14
CA ALA A 42 -3.96 7.38 8.35
C ALA A 42 -2.75 6.67 8.99
N PRO A 43 -2.97 5.62 9.80
CA PRO A 43 -1.88 4.83 10.35
C PRO A 43 -0.99 4.22 9.26
N PHE A 44 0.33 4.34 9.40
CA PHE A 44 1.27 3.68 8.52
C PHE A 44 1.38 2.19 8.86
N VAL A 45 0.89 1.33 7.96
CA VAL A 45 1.12 -0.11 8.06
C VAL A 45 2.41 -0.44 7.30
N GLN A 46 3.54 -0.31 7.98
CA GLN A 46 4.86 -0.55 7.42
C GLN A 46 5.31 -2.01 7.60
N ARG A 47 5.94 -2.58 6.58
CA ARG A 47 6.65 -3.87 6.66
C ARG A 47 8.02 -3.74 5.99
N GLU A 48 9.07 -4.13 6.70
CA GLU A 48 10.43 -4.17 6.13
C GLU A 48 10.55 -5.29 5.09
N CYS A 49 11.40 -5.08 4.09
CA CYS A 49 11.77 -6.08 3.10
C CYS A 49 13.23 -5.89 2.68
N SER A 50 13.95 -6.98 2.42
CA SER A 50 15.38 -6.93 2.16
C SER A 50 15.74 -6.51 0.73
N SER A 51 14.77 -6.47 -0.19
CA SER A 51 14.99 -6.04 -1.58
C SER A 51 13.69 -5.62 -2.27
N LEU A 52 13.83 -4.87 -3.38
CA LEU A 52 12.71 -4.50 -4.26
C LEU A 52 11.90 -5.73 -4.71
N ASP A 53 12.57 -6.80 -5.15
CA ASP A 53 11.89 -7.99 -5.66
C ASP A 53 11.18 -8.78 -4.58
N GLN A 54 11.78 -8.89 -3.38
CA GLN A 54 11.11 -9.50 -2.23
C GLN A 54 9.88 -8.68 -1.84
N GLY A 55 10.03 -7.36 -1.74
CA GLY A 55 8.95 -6.43 -1.43
C GLY A 55 7.80 -6.53 -2.44
N ARG A 56 8.10 -6.61 -3.74
CA ARG A 56 7.09 -6.80 -4.80
C ARG A 56 6.29 -8.08 -4.62
N ARG A 57 6.97 -9.21 -4.49
CA ARG A 57 6.30 -10.51 -4.30
C ARG A 57 5.44 -10.51 -3.03
N GLY A 58 5.98 -10.01 -1.92
CA GLY A 58 5.27 -9.90 -0.66
C GLY A 58 4.03 -9.01 -0.76
N THR A 59 4.14 -7.88 -1.45
CA THR A 59 3.04 -6.93 -1.66
C THR A 59 1.92 -7.55 -2.48
N VAL A 60 2.24 -8.26 -3.57
CA VAL A 60 1.24 -8.96 -4.38
C VAL A 60 0.56 -10.07 -3.59
N MET A 61 1.31 -10.89 -2.86
CA MET A 61 0.73 -11.95 -2.01
C MET A 61 -0.21 -11.38 -0.94
N TRP A 62 0.18 -10.27 -0.30
CA TRP A 62 -0.70 -9.56 0.64
C TRP A 62 -1.98 -9.07 -0.05
N ALA A 63 -1.85 -8.41 -1.22
CA ALA A 63 -3.01 -7.88 -1.93
C ALA A 63 -3.99 -8.98 -2.32
N VAL A 64 -3.50 -10.11 -2.87
CA VAL A 64 -4.31 -11.29 -3.21
C VAL A 64 -4.98 -11.87 -1.96
N ARG A 65 -4.24 -12.02 -0.85
CA ARG A 65 -4.77 -12.54 0.41
C ARG A 65 -5.91 -11.67 0.97
N HIS A 66 -5.88 -10.37 0.72
CA HIS A 66 -6.81 -9.40 1.29
C HIS A 66 -7.73 -8.74 0.27
N GLU A 67 -7.80 -9.28 -0.96
CA GLU A 67 -8.41 -8.62 -2.12
C GLU A 67 -9.85 -8.19 -1.86
N ALA A 68 -10.69 -9.10 -1.37
CA ALA A 68 -12.10 -8.83 -1.12
C ALA A 68 -12.31 -7.62 -0.17
N ARG A 69 -11.51 -7.54 0.90
CA ARG A 69 -11.57 -6.42 1.85
C ARG A 69 -11.07 -5.13 1.22
N ILE A 70 -9.92 -5.16 0.54
CA ILE A 70 -9.33 -3.98 -0.09
C ILE A 70 -10.30 -3.42 -1.14
N ARG A 71 -10.92 -4.28 -1.95
CA ARG A 71 -11.91 -3.88 -2.95
C ARG A 71 -13.13 -3.20 -2.33
N ALA A 72 -13.65 -3.72 -1.22
CA ALA A 72 -14.74 -3.10 -0.48
C ALA A 72 -14.35 -1.71 0.08
N GLU A 73 -13.15 -1.59 0.65
CA GLU A 73 -12.62 -0.33 1.19
C GLU A 73 -12.44 0.73 0.09
N VAL A 74 -11.81 0.36 -1.03
CA VAL A 74 -11.62 1.26 -2.19
C VAL A 74 -12.96 1.71 -2.75
N THR A 75 -13.92 0.79 -2.91
CA THR A 75 -15.26 1.12 -3.39
C THR A 75 -15.94 2.13 -2.45
N ALA A 76 -15.88 1.90 -1.13
CA ALA A 76 -16.46 2.80 -0.14
C ALA A 76 -15.81 4.18 -0.16
N GLN A 77 -14.49 4.28 -0.40
CA GLN A 77 -13.76 5.53 -0.49
C GLN A 77 -14.15 6.33 -1.74
N ARG A 78 -14.27 5.65 -2.89
CA ARG A 78 -14.69 6.27 -4.16
C ARG A 78 -16.10 6.85 -4.11
N VAL A 79 -17.02 6.25 -3.36
CA VAL A 79 -18.38 6.78 -3.14
C VAL A 79 -18.37 8.05 -2.29
N ARG A 80 -17.35 8.26 -1.45
CA ARG A 80 -17.22 9.43 -0.56
C ARG A 80 -16.48 10.60 -1.18
N SER A 81 -15.82 10.39 -2.32
CA SER A 81 -14.99 11.38 -3.03
C SER A 81 -15.81 12.13 -4.06
#